data_AF-A0A438FJD8-F1
#
_entry.id   AF-A0A438FJD8-F1
#
_cell.length_a   1.000
_cell.length_b   1.000
_cell.length_c   1.000
_cell.angle_alpha   90.00
_cell.angle_beta   90.00
_cell.angle_gamma   90.00
#
_symmetry.space_group_name_H-M   'P 1'
#
loop_
_entity.id
_entity.type
_entity.pdbx_description
1 polymer ?
#
loop_
_entity_poly.entity_id
_entity_poly.type
_entity_poly.pdbx_seq_one_letter_code
_entity_poly.pdbx_strand_id
1 'polypeptide(L)' 'MAGSEVRTSPELPLKLRLSLAIFSAVSKVSLRRNGTVNRCLMSLVDFKSSTNKKPIKGVTTSDTTVDSSRNIWFRALPA' A
#
# COMPACT_ATOMS: atom_id res chain seq x y z
N MET A 1 7.19 42.85 -0.78
CA MET A 1 7.09 42.04 0.46
C MET A 1 6.36 40.75 0.09
N ALA A 2 7.09 39.64 -0.06
CA ALA A 2 6.49 38.35 -0.41
C ALA A 2 5.92 37.71 0.86
N GLY A 3 4.61 37.50 0.90
CA GLY A 3 3.93 36.82 2.02
C GLY A 3 4.43 35.39 2.13
N SER A 4 5.09 35.06 3.24
CA SER A 4 5.41 33.69 3.59
C SER A 4 4.13 32.98 3.98
N GLU A 5 3.56 32.17 3.09
CA GLU A 5 2.47 31.27 3.46
C GLU A 5 2.94 30.35 4.58
N VAL A 6 2.29 30.46 5.74
CA VAL A 6 2.51 29.55 6.86
C VAL A 6 2.00 28.18 6.44
N ARG A 7 2.90 27.22 6.27
CA ARG A 7 2.55 25.82 6.01
C ARG A 7 1.82 25.26 7.23
N THR A 8 0.50 25.37 7.23
CA THR A 8 -0.36 24.67 8.19
C THR A 8 -0.35 23.19 7.80
N SER A 9 0.17 22.34 8.68
CA SER A 9 0.07 20.90 8.47
C SER A 9 -1.40 20.50 8.61
N PRO A 10 -1.97 19.69 7.70
CA PRO A 10 -3.35 19.25 7.81
C PRO A 10 -3.56 18.48 9.12
N GLU A 11 -4.68 18.73 9.78
CA GLU A 11 -5.06 18.03 11.01
C GLU A 11 -5.47 16.59 10.69
N LEU A 12 -4.47 15.70 10.67
CA LEU A 12 -4.67 14.28 10.46
C LEU A 12 -4.82 13.57 11.82
N PRO A 13 -5.71 12.58 11.94
CA PRO A 13 -5.79 11.75 13.14
C PRO A 13 -4.42 11.15 13.51
N LEU A 14 -4.10 11.09 14.79
CA LEU A 14 -2.79 10.60 15.27
C LEU A 14 -2.46 9.19 14.75
N LYS A 15 -3.46 8.32 14.62
CA LYS A 15 -3.32 6.98 14.02
C LYS A 15 -2.80 7.04 12.58
N LEU A 16 -3.31 7.99 11.79
CA LEU A 16 -2.92 8.17 10.40
C LEU A 16 -1.54 8.83 10.29
N ARG A 17 -1.20 9.74 11.21
CA ARG A 17 0.16 10.30 11.31
C ARG A 17 1.18 9.20 11.60
N LEU A 18 0.87 8.31 12.54
CA LEU A 18 1.75 7.20 12.91
C LEU A 18 1.90 6.19 11.76
N SER A 19 0.79 5.78 11.13
CA SER A 19 0.86 4.83 10.00
C SER A 19 1.67 5.39 8.83
N LEU A 20 1.47 6.67 8.49
CA LEU A 20 2.21 7.34 7.44
C LEU A 20 3.70 7.50 7.80
N ALA A 21 4.02 7.83 9.06
CA ALA A 21 5.40 7.93 9.52
C ALA A 21 6.12 6.57 9.42
N ILE A 22 5.48 5.48 9.85
CA ILE A 22 6.02 4.11 9.74
C ILE A 22 6.23 3.76 8.26
N PHE A 23 5.22 3.97 7.41
CA PHE A 23 5.32 3.67 5.98
C PHE A 23 6.45 4.45 5.29
N SER A 24 6.59 5.75 5.60
CA SER A 24 7.69 6.59 5.11
C SER A 24 9.05 6.08 5.58
N ALA A 25 9.18 5.70 6.85
CA ALA A 25 10.43 5.15 7.37
C ALA A 25 10.80 3.84 6.69
N VAL A 26 9.86 2.88 6.60
CA VAL A 26 10.08 1.60 5.92
C VAL A 26 10.43 1.82 4.45
N SER A 27 9.74 2.72 3.75
CA SER A 27 10.05 3.06 2.36
C SER A 27 11.48 3.58 2.23
N LYS A 28 11.92 4.52 3.09
CA LYS A 28 13.28 5.05 3.07
C LYS A 28 14.37 4.01 3.36
N VAL A 29 14.11 3.06 4.25
CA VAL A 29 15.06 1.98 4.55
C VAL A 29 15.05 0.92 3.44
N SER A 30 13.89 0.68 2.84
CA SER A 30 13.74 -0.29 1.75
C SER A 30 14.32 0.22 0.45
N LEU A 31 14.12 1.50 0.11
CA LEU A 31 14.69 2.16 -1.07
C LEU A 31 16.07 2.71 -0.71
N ARG A 32 17.11 2.00 -1.09
CA ARG A 32 18.49 2.46 -0.90
C ARG A 32 18.86 3.48 -1.98
N ARG A 33 19.73 4.44 -1.64
CA ARG A 33 20.22 5.47 -2.59
C ARG A 33 20.92 4.89 -3.83
N ASN A 34 21.39 3.65 -3.76
CA ASN A 34 22.00 2.94 -4.88
C ASN A 34 20.97 2.31 -5.84
N GLY A 35 19.67 2.65 -5.71
CA GLY A 35 18.60 2.16 -6.59
C GLY A 35 18.12 0.73 -6.27
N THR A 36 18.67 0.07 -5.25
CA THR A 36 18.23 -1.26 -4.84
C THR A 36 17.08 -1.19 -3.85
N VAL A 37 16.19 -2.19 -3.91
CA VAL A 37 15.04 -2.30 -3.00
C VAL A 37 15.18 -3.54 -2.11
N ASN A 38 15.15 -3.33 -0.80
CA ASN A 38 15.04 -4.45 0.15
C ASN A 38 13.60 -4.99 0.16
N ARG A 39 13.37 -6.05 -0.63
CA ARG A 39 12.06 -6.69 -0.77
C ARG A 39 11.52 -7.30 0.53
N CYS A 40 12.40 -7.74 1.43
CA CYS A 40 11.99 -8.30 2.72
C CYS A 40 11.33 -7.22 3.59
N LEU A 41 11.97 -6.05 3.72
CA LEU A 41 11.41 -4.93 4.46
C LEU A 41 10.12 -4.40 3.82
N MET A 42 10.06 -4.36 2.49
CA MET A 42 8.85 -3.95 1.79
C MET A 42 7.69 -4.93 2.03
N SER A 43 7.97 -6.23 2.14
CA SER A 43 6.94 -7.23 2.42
C SER A 43 6.30 -7.10 3.81
N LEU A 44 6.98 -6.48 4.78
CA LEU A 44 6.44 -6.26 6.13
C LEU A 44 5.32 -5.22 6.16
N VAL A 45 5.32 -4.27 5.23
CA VAL A 45 4.26 -3.25 5.09
C VAL A 45 3.24 -3.59 4.00
N ASP A 46 3.48 -4.67 3.25
CA ASP A 46 2.58 -5.19 2.21
C ASP A 46 1.50 -6.07 2.84
N PHE A 47 0.52 -5.43 3.47
CA PHE A 47 -0.60 -6.14 4.11
C PHE A 47 -1.56 -6.70 3.04
N LYS A 48 -1.39 -7.98 2.71
CA LYS A 48 -2.24 -8.68 1.75
C LYS A 48 -3.45 -9.29 2.43
N SER A 49 -4.62 -9.09 1.82
CA SER A 49 -5.84 -9.82 2.18
C SER A 49 -6.06 -10.98 1.21
N SER A 50 -6.48 -12.13 1.74
CA SER A 50 -6.84 -13.29 0.93
C SER A 50 -8.20 -13.08 0.25
N THR A 51 -8.39 -13.76 -0.87
CA THR A 51 -9.67 -13.80 -1.57
C THR A 51 -10.74 -14.49 -0.73
N ASN A 52 -11.95 -13.91 -0.72
CA ASN A 52 -13.09 -14.43 0.00
C ASN A 52 -14.26 -14.73 -0.96
N LYS A 53 -14.63 -16.02 -1.00
CA LYS A 53 -15.81 -16.52 -1.72
C LYS A 53 -17.12 -16.16 -1.02
N LYS A 54 -17.09 -15.97 0.30
CA LYS A 54 -18.26 -15.52 1.06
C LYS A 54 -18.37 -13.99 0.91
N PRO A 55 -19.54 -13.46 0.55
CA PRO A 55 -19.71 -12.02 0.38
C PRO A 55 -19.48 -11.30 1.71
N ILE A 56 -18.53 -10.36 1.72
CA ILE A 56 -18.37 -9.41 2.82
C ILE A 56 -19.02 -8.11 2.34
N LYS A 57 -20.06 -7.64 3.05
CA LYS A 57 -20.83 -6.45 2.66
C LYS A 57 -21.36 -6.51 1.21
N GLY A 58 -21.75 -7.70 0.75
CA GLY A 58 -22.28 -7.93 -0.60
C GLY A 58 -21.24 -8.09 -1.70
N VAL A 59 -19.95 -7.90 -1.41
CA VAL A 59 -18.86 -8.03 -2.39
C VAL A 59 -18.14 -9.36 -2.20
N THR A 60 -18.03 -10.15 -3.26
CA THR A 60 -17.13 -11.31 -3.31
C THR A 60 -15.85 -10.95 -4.06
N THR A 61 -14.79 -11.71 -3.86
CA THR A 61 -13.53 -11.53 -4.59
C THR A 61 -13.19 -12.85 -5.27
N SER A 62 -12.52 -12.79 -6.41
CA SER A 62 -12.00 -13.98 -7.09
C SER A 62 -10.69 -13.66 -7.79
N ASP A 63 -9.67 -14.48 -7.57
CA ASP A 63 -8.37 -14.34 -8.25
C ASP A 63 -8.39 -15.15 -9.56
N THR A 64 -8.07 -14.50 -10.68
CA THR A 64 -8.02 -15.12 -12.00
C THR A 64 -6.61 -14.98 -12.58
N THR A 65 -6.00 -16.10 -12.94
CA THR A 65 -4.68 -16.14 -13.59
C THR A 65 -4.83 -15.88 -15.08
N VAL A 66 -4.10 -14.90 -15.61
CA VAL A 66 -4.09 -14.56 -17.06
C VAL A 66 -2.99 -15.34 -17.77
N ASP A 67 -1.82 -15.41 -17.14
CA ASP A 67 -0.65 -16.08 -17.70
C ASP A 67 0.06 -16.85 -16.58
N SER A 68 -0.03 -18.18 -16.64
CA SER A 68 0.60 -19.08 -15.68
C SER A 68 2.12 -19.14 -15.84
N SER A 69 2.65 -18.89 -17.05
CA SER A 69 4.10 -18.93 -17.30
C SER A 69 4.85 -17.79 -16.61
N ARG A 70 4.16 -16.65 -16.43
CA ARG A 70 4.69 -15.43 -15.79
C ARG A 70 4.11 -15.17 -14.41
N ASN A 71 3.23 -16.04 -13.91
CA ASN A 71 2.50 -15.88 -12.65
C ASN A 71 1.77 -14.53 -12.56
N ILE A 72 1.10 -14.14 -13.65
CA ILE A 72 0.32 -12.90 -13.73
C ILE A 72 -1.15 -13.23 -13.46
N TRP A 73 -1.71 -12.57 -12.46
CA TRP A 73 -3.09 -12.73 -12.04
C TRP A 73 -3.70 -11.37 -11.69
N PHE A 74 -5.02 -11.28 -11.74
CA PHE A 74 -5.77 -10.13 -11.26
C PHE A 74 -6.88 -10.60 -10.33
N ARG A 75 -7.29 -9.70 -9.43
CA ARG A 75 -8.43 -9.91 -8.53
C ARG A 75 -9.67 -9.25 -9.12
N ALA A 76 -10.66 -10.06 -9.45
CA ALA A 76 -11.97 -9.60 -9.89
C ALA A 76 -12.90 -9.38 -8.68
N LEU A 77 -13.67 -8.30 -8.76
CA LEU A 77 -14.81 -8.00 -7.90
C LEU A 77 -16.05 -8.10 -8.80
N PRO A 78 -17.08 -8.89 -8.46
CA PRO A 78 -18.34 -8.83 -9.19
C PRO A 78 -18.93 -7.43 -8.99
N ALA A 79 -19.31 -6.81 -10.11
CA ALA A 79 -20.06 -5.57 -10.15
C ALA A 79 -21.53 -5.81 -9.76
#